data_AF-A0A2H0VW16-F1
#
_entry.id   AF-A0A2H0VW16-F1
#
_cell.length_a   1.000
_cell.length_b   1.000
_cell.length_c   1.000
_cell.angle_alpha   90.00
_cell.angle_beta   90.00
_cell.angle_gamma   90.00
#
_symmetry.space_group_name_H-M   'P 1'
#
loop_
_entity.id
_entity.type
_entity.pdbx_description
1 polymer ?
#
loop_
_entity_poly.entity_id
_entity_poly.type
_entity_poly.pdbx_seq_one_letter_code
_entity_poly.pdbx_strand_id
1 'polypeptide(L)'
;MVKAGIYHYYPERIMWVGCFLLAVGCILALPFAFMIYKFDPPVHLAGGINEKLICAEPLTFSFKRDEKGPVLPAPNLQGEVAFLLDPPRPIGNADQGRILVRIKKSAQVKQVALPCRVDLEFQGDRLGFAKEKSSFWLELAMRDDQRIECKGFINSLEGGEVSAGTFLVSADEPLVRSLRDFSQGSAFKALAEARWLGRDQFSVKESTGERLELLMAGIFELNADEWLVWKDQKWEKCDSPDPLLPIARIHSVTPVSLVFEGWDADGYVRFMVNSAVTQSTKLRPEEIFSSIRIRSEKQISCMLEKQCIVLKAGDWVLKSGGKWKILRKKEERDAFTNGKLSGELFVFEQITLKKGQKMIQGKLFNSGRTQMVPVELAAQSGRKIQKKGKVR
;
A
#
# COMPACT_ATOMS: atom_id res chain seq x y z
N MET A 1 79.32 -3.78 -14.44
CA MET A 1 79.35 -3.11 -15.75
C MET A 1 78.04 -3.41 -16.46
N VAL A 2 77.09 -2.46 -16.45
CA VAL A 2 75.80 -2.57 -17.14
C VAL A 2 75.75 -1.41 -18.14
N LYS A 3 75.65 -1.72 -19.44
CA LYS A 3 75.52 -0.72 -20.51
C LYS A 3 74.06 -0.25 -20.53
N ALA A 4 73.85 1.04 -20.25
CA ALA A 4 72.57 1.69 -20.44
C ALA A 4 72.31 1.88 -21.95
N GLY A 5 71.23 1.27 -22.45
CA GLY A 5 70.72 1.49 -23.80
C GLY A 5 69.86 2.75 -23.83
N ILE A 6 70.29 3.75 -24.60
CA ILE A 6 69.55 4.98 -24.85
C ILE A 6 68.51 4.66 -25.94
N TYR A 7 67.23 4.64 -25.57
CA TYR A 7 66.14 4.59 -26.55
C TYR A 7 65.86 5.99 -27.07
N HIS A 8 66.06 6.21 -28.37
CA HIS A 8 65.64 7.44 -29.03
C HIS A 8 64.12 7.46 -29.19
N TYR A 9 63.49 8.43 -28.54
CA TYR A 9 62.06 8.69 -28.59
C TYR A 9 61.74 9.43 -29.90
N TYR A 10 60.99 8.79 -30.80
CA TYR A 10 60.54 9.39 -32.07
C TYR A 10 59.04 9.73 -32.00
N PRO A 11 58.67 10.93 -31.53
CA PRO A 11 57.28 11.31 -31.29
C PRO A 11 56.41 11.29 -32.55
N GLU A 12 56.99 11.50 -33.74
CA GLU A 12 56.25 11.51 -35.01
C GLU A 12 55.67 10.13 -35.39
N ARG A 13 56.32 9.03 -34.96
CA ARG A 13 55.81 7.67 -35.24
C ARG A 13 54.63 7.29 -34.34
N ILE A 14 54.53 7.86 -33.14
CA ILE A 14 53.43 7.56 -32.21
C ILE A 14 52.10 8.09 -32.76
N MET A 15 52.12 9.29 -33.33
CA MET A 15 50.95 9.87 -34.01
C MET A 15 50.48 9.02 -35.19
N TRP A 16 51.42 8.55 -36.03
CA TRP A 16 51.10 7.71 -37.18
C TRP A 16 50.53 6.34 -36.77
N VAL A 17 51.12 5.70 -35.75
CA VAL A 17 50.61 4.42 -35.23
C VAL A 17 49.24 4.60 -34.56
N GLY A 18 49.03 5.70 -33.83
CA GLY A 18 47.74 6.03 -33.23
C GLY A 18 46.64 6.27 -34.27
N CYS A 19 46.92 7.06 -35.30
CA CYS A 19 45.98 7.29 -36.41
C CYS A 19 45.66 6.00 -37.19
N PHE A 20 46.66 5.14 -37.39
CA PHE A 20 46.45 3.85 -38.07
C PHE A 20 45.55 2.91 -37.25
N LEU A 21 45.75 2.82 -35.93
CA LEU A 21 44.92 2.01 -35.05
C LEU A 21 43.47 2.52 -34.98
N LEU A 22 43.26 3.84 -34.95
CA LEU A 22 41.93 4.45 -35.00
C LEU A 22 41.22 4.16 -36.33
N ALA A 23 41.93 4.28 -37.46
CA ALA A 23 41.37 3.99 -38.78
C ALA A 23 40.95 2.52 -38.92
N VAL A 24 41.77 1.58 -38.43
CA VAL A 24 41.43 0.15 -38.41
C VAL A 24 40.22 -0.12 -37.50
N GLY A 25 40.14 0.53 -36.33
CA GLY A 25 38.98 0.43 -35.44
C GLY A 25 37.67 0.90 -36.08
N CYS A 26 37.70 2.02 -36.80
CA CYS A 26 36.53 2.53 -37.51
C CYS A 26 36.07 1.61 -38.66
N ILE A 27 37.00 1.02 -39.40
CA ILE A 27 36.69 0.10 -40.50
C ILE A 27 36.04 -1.19 -39.97
N LEU A 28 36.47 -1.69 -38.81
CA LEU A 28 35.89 -2.89 -38.19
C LEU A 28 34.52 -2.63 -37.53
N ALA A 29 34.24 -1.41 -37.07
CA ALA A 29 32.97 -1.07 -36.42
C ALA A 29 31.81 -0.81 -37.41
N LEU A 30 32.11 -0.30 -38.61
CA LEU A 30 31.12 -0.01 -39.65
C LEU A 30 30.23 -1.20 -40.08
N PRO A 31 30.76 -2.43 -40.31
CA PRO A 31 29.91 -3.57 -40.66
C PRO A 31 29.01 -4.01 -39.49
N PHE A 32 29.42 -3.77 -38.24
CA PHE A 32 28.61 -4.09 -37.05
C PHE A 32 27.43 -3.13 -36.90
N ALA A 33 27.65 -1.82 -37.11
CA ALA A 33 26.59 -0.81 -37.12
C ALA A 33 25.58 -1.04 -38.26
N PHE A 34 26.06 -1.46 -39.44
CA PHE A 34 25.20 -1.78 -40.58
C PHE A 34 24.36 -3.05 -40.35
N MET A 35 24.87 -4.02 -39.58
CA MET A 35 24.12 -5.24 -39.24
C MET A 35 22.98 -4.93 -38.25
N ILE A 36 23.21 -4.04 -37.27
CA ILE A 36 22.16 -3.59 -36.32
C ILE A 36 21.06 -2.82 -37.06
N TYR A 37 21.42 -1.94 -37.99
CA TYR A 37 20.45 -1.13 -38.73
C TYR A 37 19.54 -1.94 -39.68
N LYS A 38 19.98 -3.13 -40.13
CA LYS A 38 19.19 -4.00 -41.03
C LYS A 38 18.32 -5.04 -40.32
N PHE A 39 18.46 -5.21 -39.01
CA PHE A 39 17.76 -6.27 -38.26
C PHE A 39 16.64 -5.80 -37.34
N ASP A 40 16.25 -4.52 -37.37
CA ASP A 40 15.04 -4.08 -36.68
C ASP A 40 13.79 -4.42 -37.52
N PRO A 41 12.88 -5.30 -37.05
CA PRO A 41 11.59 -5.48 -37.69
C PRO A 41 10.68 -4.27 -37.41
N PRO A 42 9.75 -3.94 -38.33
CA PRO A 42 8.82 -2.84 -38.13
C PRO A 42 7.84 -3.20 -37.01
N VAL A 43 7.87 -2.43 -35.92
CA VAL A 43 6.81 -2.46 -34.90
C VAL A 43 5.56 -1.82 -35.51
N HIS A 44 4.60 -2.66 -35.91
CA HIS A 44 3.24 -2.23 -36.21
C HIS A 44 2.55 -1.79 -34.90
N LEU A 45 2.42 -0.49 -34.70
CA LEU A 45 1.51 0.09 -33.71
C LEU A 45 0.20 0.47 -34.40
N ALA A 46 -0.82 -0.35 -34.14
CA ALA A 46 -2.20 -0.08 -34.51
C ALA A 46 -2.88 0.75 -33.41
N GLY A 47 -3.69 1.73 -33.83
CA GLY A 47 -4.94 2.08 -33.17
C GLY A 47 -4.93 3.24 -32.17
N GLY A 48 -5.29 4.43 -32.67
CA GLY A 48 -6.19 5.46 -32.08
C GLY A 48 -6.01 5.85 -30.60
N ILE A 49 -5.93 7.13 -30.24
CA ILE A 49 -6.98 8.15 -30.37
C ILE A 49 -6.31 9.52 -30.28
N ASN A 50 -6.80 10.47 -31.08
CA ASN A 50 -6.42 11.88 -31.07
C ASN A 50 -6.79 12.54 -29.72
N GLU A 51 -5.81 12.69 -28.84
CA GLU A 51 -5.77 13.83 -27.92
C GLU A 51 -4.54 14.65 -28.29
N LYS A 52 -4.76 15.92 -28.65
CA LYS A 52 -3.68 16.91 -28.76
C LYS A 52 -3.09 17.10 -27.36
N LEU A 53 -2.15 16.24 -26.97
CA LEU A 53 -1.16 16.58 -25.96
C LEU A 53 -0.38 17.77 -26.51
N ILE A 54 -0.62 18.94 -25.91
CA ILE A 54 0.36 20.02 -25.94
C ILE A 54 1.57 19.45 -25.19
N CYS A 55 2.52 18.87 -25.94
CA CYS A 55 3.84 18.57 -25.43
C CYS A 55 4.42 19.91 -24.97
N ALA A 56 4.41 20.15 -23.66
CA ALA A 56 5.32 21.12 -23.07
C ALA A 56 6.73 20.67 -23.47
N GLU A 57 7.43 21.50 -24.23
CA GLU A 57 8.81 21.24 -24.59
C GLU A 57 9.61 20.95 -23.31
N PRO A 58 10.48 19.92 -23.29
CA PRO A 58 11.37 19.73 -22.17
C PRO A 58 12.14 21.03 -21.94
N LEU A 59 12.23 21.48 -20.68
CA LEU A 59 12.94 22.69 -20.30
C LEU A 59 14.38 22.62 -20.80
N THR A 60 14.60 23.18 -21.98
CA THR A 60 15.90 23.25 -22.62
C THR A 60 16.25 24.72 -22.64
N PHE A 61 17.31 25.07 -21.93
CA PHE A 61 17.76 26.45 -21.83
C PHE A 61 18.20 26.95 -23.20
N SER A 62 17.63 28.06 -23.65
CA SER A 62 18.26 28.86 -24.68
C SER A 62 18.84 30.11 -24.02
N PHE A 63 20.13 30.05 -23.71
CA PHE A 63 20.88 31.28 -23.50
C PHE A 63 21.01 31.92 -24.88
N LYS A 64 20.15 32.91 -25.21
CA LYS A 64 20.49 33.87 -26.27
C LYS A 64 21.58 34.77 -25.72
N ARG A 65 22.78 34.20 -25.62
CA ARG A 65 24.03 34.94 -25.53
C ARG A 65 24.34 35.35 -26.96
N ASP A 66 24.63 36.63 -27.16
CA ASP A 66 25.37 37.03 -28.35
C ASP A 66 26.55 36.05 -28.53
N GLU A 67 26.69 35.64 -29.78
CA GLU A 67 27.36 34.45 -30.25
C GLU A 67 28.73 34.19 -29.57
N LYS A 68 29.01 32.90 -29.27
CA LYS A 68 30.32 32.29 -28.91
C LYS A 68 30.59 32.04 -27.41
N GLY A 69 29.70 31.32 -26.73
CA GLY A 69 30.04 30.63 -25.48
C GLY A 69 29.49 29.20 -25.45
N PRO A 70 30.15 28.23 -24.78
CA PRO A 70 29.59 26.91 -24.59
C PRO A 70 28.30 26.99 -23.78
N VAL A 71 27.23 26.41 -24.31
CA VAL A 71 25.94 26.26 -23.61
C VAL A 71 26.16 25.21 -22.52
N LEU A 72 26.17 25.62 -21.26
CA LEU A 72 26.16 24.67 -20.15
C LEU A 72 24.79 24.00 -20.11
N PRO A 73 24.70 22.66 -20.21
CA PRO A 73 23.42 21.96 -20.13
C PRO A 73 22.89 22.14 -18.71
N ALA A 74 21.80 22.89 -18.59
CA ALA A 74 21.20 23.14 -17.30
C ALA A 74 20.18 22.04 -16.96
N PRO A 75 19.97 21.79 -15.66
CA PRO A 75 19.27 20.60 -15.14
C PRO A 75 17.79 20.58 -15.57
N ASN A 76 17.30 19.39 -15.94
CA ASN A 76 15.88 19.18 -16.21
C ASN A 76 15.08 19.16 -14.90
N LEU A 77 14.63 20.34 -14.45
CA LEU A 77 13.88 20.52 -13.20
C LEU A 77 12.57 19.72 -13.16
N GLN A 78 11.84 19.63 -14.28
CA GLN A 78 10.61 18.84 -14.38
C GLN A 78 10.89 17.35 -14.14
N GLY A 79 12.05 16.87 -14.59
CA GLY A 79 12.53 15.52 -14.34
C GLY A 79 12.93 15.28 -12.88
N GLU A 80 13.43 16.30 -12.18
CA GLU A 80 14.06 16.16 -10.86
C GLU A 80 13.17 16.51 -9.66
N VAL A 81 12.14 17.31 -9.85
CA VAL A 81 11.22 17.73 -8.77
C VAL A 81 9.89 16.98 -8.90
N ALA A 82 9.32 16.62 -7.76
CA ALA A 82 7.97 16.06 -7.63
C ALA A 82 7.20 16.86 -6.58
N PHE A 83 5.88 16.89 -6.73
CA PHE A 83 4.99 17.60 -5.82
C PHE A 83 3.99 16.59 -5.27
N LEU A 84 3.87 16.52 -3.95
CA LEU A 84 2.88 15.69 -3.28
C LEU A 84 1.88 16.61 -2.58
N LEU A 85 0.62 16.20 -2.55
CA LEU A 85 -0.40 16.90 -1.77
C LEU A 85 -0.03 16.89 -0.27
N ASP A 86 -0.42 17.92 0.46
CA ASP A 86 -0.37 17.93 1.92
C ASP A 86 -1.75 18.33 2.45
N PRO A 87 -2.71 17.38 2.47
CA PRO A 87 -4.08 17.68 2.83
C PRO A 87 -4.16 18.36 4.20
N PRO A 88 -4.86 19.50 4.31
CA PRO A 88 -5.01 20.17 5.59
C PRO A 88 -5.74 19.26 6.57
N ARG A 89 -5.45 19.46 7.84
CA ARG A 89 -6.15 18.75 8.91
C ARG A 89 -7.66 19.06 8.82
N PRO A 90 -8.54 18.06 8.71
CA PRO A 90 -9.96 18.30 8.41
C PRO A 90 -10.75 19.06 9.49
N ILE A 91 -10.20 19.19 10.71
CA ILE A 91 -10.85 19.83 11.86
C ILE A 91 -10.17 21.17 12.22
N GLY A 92 -9.12 21.56 11.49
CA GLY A 92 -8.41 22.83 11.68
C GLY A 92 -8.83 23.90 10.68
N ASN A 93 -8.30 25.12 10.86
CA ASN A 93 -8.37 26.14 9.82
C ASN A 93 -7.70 25.59 8.56
N ALA A 94 -8.46 25.54 7.46
CA ALA A 94 -7.99 25.05 6.18
C ALA A 94 -6.99 26.07 5.60
N ASP A 95 -5.70 25.85 5.87
CA ASP A 95 -4.65 26.48 5.08
C ASP A 95 -4.67 25.84 3.69
N GLN A 96 -5.45 26.44 2.80
CA GLN A 96 -5.56 26.02 1.41
C GLN A 96 -4.21 26.25 0.72
N GLY A 97 -3.69 25.21 0.05
CA GLY A 97 -2.51 25.33 -0.81
C GLY A 97 -1.18 24.88 -0.21
N ARG A 98 -1.15 24.06 0.85
CA ARG A 98 0.08 23.39 1.29
C ARG A 98 0.42 22.18 0.40
N ILE A 99 1.69 22.03 0.08
CA ILE A 99 2.22 20.91 -0.70
C ILE A 99 3.58 20.47 -0.14
N LEU A 100 3.98 19.24 -0.44
CA LEU A 100 5.34 18.75 -0.23
C LEU A 100 6.11 18.79 -1.55
N VAL A 101 7.20 19.53 -1.59
CA VAL A 101 8.15 19.53 -2.70
C VAL A 101 9.20 18.47 -2.41
N ARG A 102 9.38 17.52 -3.33
CA ARG A 102 10.38 16.45 -3.24
C ARG A 102 11.40 16.57 -4.35
N ILE A 103 12.69 16.48 -4.01
CA ILE A 103 13.76 16.33 -4.99
C ILE A 103 14.06 14.83 -5.15
N LYS A 104 13.81 14.29 -6.34
CA LYS A 104 13.81 12.83 -6.57
C LYS A 104 15.15 12.18 -6.29
N LYS A 105 16.25 12.77 -6.76
CA LYS A 105 17.62 12.21 -6.65
C LYS A 105 18.19 12.27 -5.24
N SER A 106 17.96 13.36 -4.51
CA SER A 106 18.45 13.54 -3.13
C SER A 106 17.48 13.01 -2.07
N ALA A 107 16.25 12.66 -2.47
CA ALA A 107 15.14 12.27 -1.59
C ALA A 107 14.78 13.32 -0.52
N GLN A 108 15.26 14.56 -0.66
CA GLN A 108 14.89 15.66 0.22
C GLN A 108 13.43 16.04 -0.01
N VAL A 109 12.72 16.37 1.07
CA VAL A 109 11.33 16.82 1.05
C VAL A 109 11.22 18.11 1.86
N LYS A 110 10.48 19.09 1.35
CA LYS A 110 10.19 20.36 2.01
C LYS A 110 8.72 20.69 1.89
N GLN A 111 8.07 20.95 3.02
CA GLN A 111 6.70 21.44 3.07
C GLN A 111 6.68 22.94 2.78
N VAL A 112 5.76 23.37 1.91
CA VAL A 112 5.61 24.78 1.52
C VAL A 112 4.13 25.14 1.39
N ALA A 113 3.81 26.41 1.66
CA ALA A 113 2.48 26.98 1.41
C ALA A 113 2.52 27.81 0.12
N LEU A 114 1.58 27.61 -0.78
CA LEU A 114 1.51 28.33 -2.05
C LEU A 114 0.75 29.66 -1.93
N PRO A 115 1.14 30.71 -2.68
CA PRO A 115 2.31 30.76 -3.56
C PRO A 115 3.63 30.94 -2.78
N CYS A 116 4.73 30.36 -3.27
CA CYS A 116 6.03 30.50 -2.60
C CYS A 116 7.24 30.45 -3.54
N ARG A 117 8.36 30.96 -3.02
CA ARG A 117 9.70 30.76 -3.57
C ARG A 117 10.41 29.60 -2.87
N VAL A 118 11.01 28.71 -3.65
CA VAL A 118 11.81 27.58 -3.18
C VAL A 118 13.22 27.68 -3.73
N ASP A 119 14.16 28.09 -2.89
CA ASP A 119 15.57 28.19 -3.24
C ASP A 119 16.24 26.81 -3.32
N LEU A 120 17.03 26.61 -4.38
CA LEU A 120 17.67 25.35 -4.75
C LEU A 120 19.19 25.54 -4.85
N GLU A 121 19.94 24.49 -4.56
CA GLU A 121 21.40 24.48 -4.71
C GLU A 121 21.91 23.16 -5.28
N PHE A 122 23.07 23.21 -5.92
CA PHE A 122 23.80 22.03 -6.35
C PHE A 122 24.92 21.73 -5.36
N GLN A 123 24.83 20.59 -4.68
CA GLN A 123 25.91 20.02 -3.88
C GLN A 123 26.62 18.96 -4.72
N GLY A 124 27.63 19.38 -5.48
CA GLY A 124 28.27 18.52 -6.49
C GLY A 124 27.34 18.29 -7.67
N ASP A 125 26.97 17.03 -7.94
CA ASP A 125 26.07 16.61 -9.01
C ASP A 125 24.60 16.46 -8.56
N ARG A 126 24.29 16.79 -7.30
CA ARG A 126 22.96 16.59 -6.71
C ARG A 126 22.26 17.91 -6.46
N LEU A 127 21.02 17.99 -6.94
CA LEU A 127 20.08 19.06 -6.58
C LEU A 127 19.59 18.87 -5.14
N GLY A 128 19.56 19.96 -4.38
CA GLY A 128 19.07 20.03 -3.02
C GLY A 128 18.33 21.34 -2.75
N PHE A 129 17.69 21.45 -1.59
CA PHE A 129 17.14 22.70 -1.10
C PHE A 129 18.25 23.55 -0.49
N ALA A 130 18.33 24.82 -0.90
CA ALA A 130 19.27 25.75 -0.30
C ALA A 130 18.81 26.13 1.12
N LYS A 131 19.78 26.28 2.03
CA LYS A 131 19.53 26.77 3.39
C LYS A 131 19.27 28.27 3.42
N GLU A 132 19.90 28.99 2.50
CA GLU A 132 19.81 30.44 2.34
C GLU A 132 19.26 30.78 0.96
N LYS A 133 19.01 32.07 0.72
CA LYS A 133 18.51 32.55 -0.56
C LYS A 133 19.55 32.26 -1.65
N SER A 134 19.14 31.53 -2.68
CA SER A 134 20.01 31.06 -3.75
C SER A 134 19.83 31.89 -5.02
N SER A 135 20.87 31.93 -5.84
CA SER A 135 20.80 32.41 -7.22
C SER A 135 20.01 31.48 -8.13
N PHE A 136 19.53 30.33 -7.65
CA PHE A 136 18.71 29.37 -8.37
C PHE A 136 17.46 29.01 -7.54
N TRP A 137 16.27 29.25 -8.07
CA TRP A 137 15.03 28.98 -7.33
C TRP A 137 13.85 28.61 -8.24
N LEU A 138 12.81 28.10 -7.61
CA LEU A 138 11.48 27.90 -8.20
C LEU A 138 10.49 28.87 -7.56
N GLU A 139 9.61 29.46 -8.36
CA GLU A 139 8.36 30.05 -7.88
C GLU A 139 7.21 29.10 -8.18
N LEU A 140 6.42 28.83 -7.15
CA LEU A 140 5.33 27.88 -7.18
C LEU A 140 4.03 28.62 -6.89
N ALA A 141 3.02 28.40 -7.72
CA ALA A 141 1.67 28.92 -7.51
C ALA A 141 0.62 27.88 -7.90
N MET A 142 -0.48 27.82 -7.15
CA MET A 142 -1.64 27.00 -7.52
C MET A 142 -2.48 27.76 -8.55
N ARG A 143 -2.89 27.08 -9.62
CA ARG A 143 -3.84 27.61 -10.62
C ARG A 143 -5.27 27.18 -10.32
N ASP A 144 -6.22 27.83 -10.99
CA ASP A 144 -7.66 27.56 -10.83
C ASP A 144 -8.04 26.10 -11.17
N ASP A 145 -7.24 25.43 -12.02
CA ASP A 145 -7.42 24.03 -12.40
C ASP A 145 -6.74 23.02 -11.44
N GLN A 146 -6.34 23.48 -10.24
CA GLN A 146 -5.61 22.70 -9.22
C GLN A 146 -4.24 22.15 -9.66
N ARG A 147 -3.68 22.66 -10.77
CA ARG A 147 -2.30 22.37 -11.15
C ARG A 147 -1.36 23.39 -10.53
N ILE A 148 -0.13 22.94 -10.26
CA ILE A 148 0.94 23.78 -9.76
C ILE A 148 1.70 24.34 -10.97
N GLU A 149 1.71 25.66 -11.09
CA GLU A 149 2.60 26.37 -12.00
C GLU A 149 3.97 26.53 -11.34
N CYS A 150 4.99 26.02 -12.02
CA CYS A 150 6.37 26.06 -11.57
C CYS A 150 7.19 26.91 -12.53
N LYS A 151 7.76 28.01 -12.03
CA LYS A 151 8.65 28.89 -12.80
C LYS A 151 10.06 28.80 -12.25
N GLY A 152 11.03 28.40 -13.07
CA GLY A 152 12.43 28.34 -12.68
C GLY A 152 13.13 29.66 -12.97
N PHE A 153 14.04 30.06 -12.09
CA PHE A 153 14.79 31.31 -12.22
C PHE A 153 16.25 31.13 -11.82
N ILE A 154 17.14 31.82 -12.54
CA ILE A 154 18.56 31.90 -12.25
C ILE A 154 19.01 33.37 -12.30
N ASN A 155 19.78 33.80 -11.31
CA ASN A 155 20.48 35.09 -11.39
C ASN A 155 21.69 34.97 -12.32
N SER A 156 21.74 35.83 -13.34
CA SER A 156 22.90 36.03 -14.20
C SER A 156 24.07 36.62 -13.40
N LEU A 157 25.29 36.31 -13.84
CA LEU A 157 26.54 36.88 -13.31
C LEU A 157 26.59 38.41 -13.43
N GLU A 158 25.82 38.98 -14.36
CA GLU A 158 25.73 40.42 -14.61
C GLU A 158 24.62 41.12 -13.77
N GLY A 159 23.96 40.40 -12.86
CA GLY A 159 23.01 40.98 -11.90
C GLY A 159 21.55 41.07 -12.36
N GLY A 160 21.15 40.28 -13.36
CA GLY A 160 19.77 40.20 -13.86
C GLY A 160 19.12 38.83 -13.62
N GLU A 161 17.79 38.80 -13.48
CA GLU A 161 17.00 37.58 -13.36
C GLU A 161 16.67 36.99 -14.73
N VAL A 162 16.99 35.72 -14.92
CA VAL A 162 16.67 34.97 -16.15
C VAL A 162 15.67 33.87 -15.81
N SER A 163 14.49 33.92 -16.44
CA SER A 163 13.53 32.82 -16.34
C SER A 163 14.05 31.61 -17.12
N ALA A 164 14.24 30.51 -16.41
CA ALA A 164 14.67 29.22 -16.96
C ALA A 164 13.54 28.50 -17.71
N GLY A 165 12.28 28.89 -17.47
CA GLY A 165 11.09 28.35 -18.11
C GLY A 165 9.97 28.08 -17.11
N THR A 166 8.81 27.68 -17.65
CA THR A 166 7.59 27.42 -16.88
C THR A 166 7.03 26.05 -17.26
N PHE A 167 6.58 25.29 -16.26
CA PHE A 167 5.86 24.04 -16.49
C PHE A 167 4.68 23.91 -15.52
N LEU A 168 3.69 23.13 -15.94
CA LEU A 168 2.50 22.83 -15.16
C LEU A 168 2.55 21.35 -14.76
N VAL A 169 2.20 21.08 -13.51
CA VAL A 169 2.25 19.73 -12.95
C VAL A 169 1.13 19.55 -11.94
N SER A 170 0.53 18.36 -11.92
CA SER A 170 -0.41 17.97 -10.88
C SER A 170 0.36 17.45 -9.66
N ALA A 171 -0.13 17.76 -8.46
CA ALA A 171 0.41 17.15 -7.26
C ALA A 171 -0.05 15.68 -7.17
N ASP A 172 0.90 14.78 -6.90
CA ASP A 172 0.62 13.37 -6.67
C ASP A 172 0.07 13.15 -5.26
N GLU A 173 -0.58 12.01 -5.03
CA GLU A 173 -0.96 11.61 -3.68
C GLU A 173 0.28 11.34 -2.79
N PRO A 174 0.18 11.57 -1.47
CA PRO A 174 1.27 11.29 -0.55
C PRO A 174 1.64 9.82 -0.55
N LEU A 175 2.94 9.56 -0.49
CA LEU A 175 3.49 8.21 -0.46
C LEU A 175 3.03 7.49 0.81
N VAL A 176 2.63 6.23 0.62
CA VAL A 176 2.34 5.33 1.73
C VAL A 176 3.65 5.00 2.42
N ARG A 177 3.81 5.49 3.66
CA ARG A 177 4.96 5.21 4.51
C ARG A 177 4.93 3.77 5.00
N SER A 178 6.10 3.17 5.06
CA SER A 178 6.32 1.87 5.67
C SER A 178 6.52 2.02 7.18
N LEU A 179 6.37 0.91 7.92
CA LEU A 179 6.59 0.89 9.36
C LEU A 179 7.98 1.42 9.78
N ARG A 180 9.00 1.26 8.91
CA ARG A 180 10.38 1.69 9.19
C ARG A 180 10.57 3.20 9.12
N ASP A 181 9.66 3.91 8.46
CA ASP A 181 9.74 5.35 8.26
C ASP A 181 9.26 6.14 9.49
N PHE A 182 8.69 5.46 10.49
CA PHE A 182 8.22 6.07 11.71
C PHE A 182 9.23 5.99 12.86
N SER A 183 9.41 7.10 13.56
CA SER A 183 10.24 7.19 14.76
C SER A 183 9.71 6.30 15.88
N GLN A 184 10.59 5.80 16.73
CA GLN A 184 10.21 4.97 17.87
C GLN A 184 9.37 5.78 18.87
N GLY A 185 8.23 5.21 19.28
CA GLY A 185 7.30 5.88 20.19
C GLY A 185 6.33 6.87 19.53
N SER A 186 6.37 7.05 18.21
CA SER A 186 5.36 7.85 17.50
C SER A 186 3.98 7.17 17.52
N ALA A 187 2.92 7.98 17.56
CA ALA A 187 1.54 7.50 17.55
C ALA A 187 1.25 6.62 16.33
N PHE A 188 1.68 7.06 15.14
CA PHE A 188 1.47 6.34 13.90
C PHE A 188 2.28 5.05 13.79
N LYS A 189 3.45 4.94 14.45
CA LYS A 189 4.14 3.66 14.55
C LYS A 189 3.29 2.64 15.29
N ALA A 190 2.72 3.02 16.44
CA ALA A 190 1.84 2.14 17.20
C ALA A 190 0.60 1.69 16.40
N LEU A 191 0.07 2.56 15.53
CA LEU A 191 -1.05 2.20 14.64
C LEU A 191 -0.60 1.33 13.45
N ALA A 192 0.57 1.61 12.87
CA ALA A 192 1.12 0.85 11.76
C ALA A 192 1.52 -0.58 12.16
N GLU A 193 1.80 -0.81 13.45
CA GLU A 193 2.03 -2.15 14.04
C GLU A 193 0.72 -2.92 14.32
N ALA A 194 -0.44 -2.28 14.12
CA ALA A 194 -1.73 -2.95 14.28
C ALA A 194 -1.86 -4.14 13.33
N ARG A 195 -2.76 -5.04 13.68
CA ARG A 195 -3.10 -6.22 12.88
C ARG A 195 -4.50 -6.05 12.34
N TRP A 196 -4.64 -5.93 11.03
CA TRP A 196 -5.95 -5.92 10.40
C TRP A 196 -6.49 -7.35 10.30
N LEU A 197 -7.58 -7.63 11.02
CA LEU A 197 -8.18 -8.96 11.06
C LEU A 197 -9.17 -9.18 9.91
N GLY A 198 -9.64 -8.11 9.27
CA GLY A 198 -10.70 -8.11 8.25
C GLY A 198 -12.06 -7.65 8.79
N ARG A 199 -13.05 -7.63 7.90
CA ARG A 199 -14.43 -7.31 8.23
C ARG A 199 -15.13 -8.43 8.99
N ASP A 200 -16.02 -8.06 9.90
CA ASP A 200 -16.86 -9.03 10.61
C ASP A 200 -17.87 -9.69 9.64
N GLN A 201 -17.71 -11.00 9.44
CA GLN A 201 -18.56 -11.83 8.58
C GLN A 201 -19.76 -12.40 9.34
N PHE A 202 -19.82 -12.25 10.66
CA PHE A 202 -20.91 -12.77 11.48
C PHE A 202 -22.09 -11.81 11.50
N SER A 203 -21.82 -10.54 11.79
CA SER A 203 -22.84 -9.49 11.97
C SER A 203 -22.98 -8.60 10.74
N VAL A 204 -22.97 -9.16 9.52
CA VAL A 204 -22.96 -8.39 8.24
C VAL A 204 -24.06 -7.31 8.13
N LYS A 205 -25.18 -7.47 8.87
CA LYS A 205 -26.28 -6.50 8.92
C LYS A 205 -26.09 -5.34 9.91
N GLU A 206 -25.26 -5.51 10.94
CA GLU A 206 -25.10 -4.57 12.06
C GLU A 206 -23.68 -3.99 12.16
N SER A 207 -22.67 -4.74 11.72
CA SER A 207 -21.24 -4.38 11.78
C SER A 207 -20.67 -4.26 10.37
N THR A 208 -20.46 -3.03 9.91
CA THR A 208 -19.82 -2.75 8.61
C THR A 208 -18.33 -2.48 8.72
N GLY A 209 -17.80 -2.40 9.94
CA GLY A 209 -16.46 -1.92 10.17
C GLY A 209 -15.37 -2.98 10.03
N GLU A 210 -14.16 -2.49 9.92
CA GLU A 210 -12.94 -3.27 9.81
C GLU A 210 -12.38 -3.57 11.20
N ARG A 211 -12.12 -4.84 11.51
CA ARG A 211 -11.60 -5.24 12.82
C ARG A 211 -10.09 -5.08 12.87
N LEU A 212 -9.61 -4.33 13.85
CA LEU A 212 -8.21 -4.03 14.09
C LEU A 212 -7.81 -4.53 15.47
N GLU A 213 -6.72 -5.26 15.55
CA GLU A 213 -6.08 -5.66 16.80
C GLU A 213 -4.87 -4.74 17.05
N LEU A 214 -4.98 -3.93 18.10
CA LEU A 214 -3.88 -3.12 18.62
C LEU A 214 -3.26 -3.80 19.84
N LEU A 215 -1.93 -3.82 19.92
CA LEU A 215 -1.19 -4.48 20.99
C LEU A 215 -1.61 -4.03 22.41
N MET A 216 -1.96 -2.75 22.59
CA MET A 216 -2.29 -2.19 23.91
C MET A 216 -3.78 -1.91 24.13
N ALA A 217 -4.57 -1.82 23.06
CA ALA A 217 -5.99 -1.47 23.14
C ALA A 217 -6.94 -2.64 22.85
N GLY A 218 -6.41 -3.81 22.46
CA GLY A 218 -7.20 -4.98 22.11
C GLY A 218 -7.83 -4.84 20.72
N ILE A 219 -8.99 -5.48 20.53
CA ILE A 219 -9.70 -5.51 19.25
C ILE A 219 -10.81 -4.47 19.25
N PHE A 220 -10.82 -3.60 18.25
CA PHE A 220 -11.92 -2.68 17.96
C PHE A 220 -12.29 -2.78 16.49
N GLU A 221 -13.53 -2.44 16.19
CA GLU A 221 -14.07 -2.39 14.84
C GLU A 221 -14.08 -0.92 14.39
N LEU A 222 -13.63 -0.56 13.20
CA LEU A 222 -13.55 0.83 12.75
C LEU A 222 -14.20 1.00 11.37
N ASN A 223 -15.09 1.97 11.21
CA ASN A 223 -15.67 2.34 9.92
C ASN A 223 -14.82 3.42 9.20
N ALA A 224 -15.06 3.63 7.91
CA ALA A 224 -14.28 4.58 7.09
C ALA A 224 -14.43 6.05 7.52
N ASP A 225 -15.57 6.39 8.08
CA ASP A 225 -15.94 7.72 8.56
C ASP A 225 -15.59 7.97 10.03
N GLU A 226 -15.21 6.93 10.76
CA GLU A 226 -14.84 7.02 12.17
C GLU A 226 -13.38 7.46 12.36
N TRP A 227 -13.16 8.26 13.40
CA TRP A 227 -11.84 8.77 13.74
C TRP A 227 -11.22 8.01 14.90
N LEU A 228 -9.90 7.87 14.82
CA LEU A 228 -9.04 7.48 15.92
C LEU A 228 -8.27 8.71 16.41
N VAL A 229 -8.13 8.83 17.73
CA VAL A 229 -7.30 9.86 18.39
C VAL A 229 -6.26 9.18 19.27
N TRP A 230 -5.04 9.70 19.24
CA TRP A 230 -3.96 9.25 20.13
C TRP A 230 -4.00 10.03 21.42
N LYS A 231 -4.38 9.37 22.51
CA LYS A 231 -4.48 9.96 23.85
C LYS A 231 -3.95 8.97 24.87
N ASP A 232 -3.19 9.47 25.86
CA ASP A 232 -2.66 8.63 26.94
C ASP A 232 -1.89 7.38 26.45
N GLN A 233 -1.11 7.54 25.38
CA GLN A 233 -0.34 6.47 24.73
C GLN A 233 -1.17 5.31 24.15
N LYS A 234 -2.43 5.57 23.80
CA LYS A 234 -3.32 4.61 23.15
C LYS A 234 -4.16 5.28 22.06
N TRP A 235 -4.52 4.49 21.06
CA TRP A 235 -5.53 4.88 20.08
C TRP A 235 -6.92 4.57 20.63
N GLU A 236 -7.80 5.57 20.57
CA GLU A 236 -9.19 5.45 20.96
C GLU A 236 -10.09 5.97 19.84
N LYS A 237 -11.29 5.39 19.72
CA LYS A 237 -12.31 5.96 18.85
C LYS A 237 -12.78 7.32 19.37
N CYS A 238 -13.05 8.22 18.45
CA CYS A 238 -13.59 9.52 18.78
C CYS A 238 -14.54 10.00 17.69
N ASP A 239 -15.66 10.59 18.09
CA ASP A 239 -16.59 11.24 17.16
C ASP A 239 -16.13 12.66 16.81
N SER A 240 -15.42 13.32 17.75
CA SER A 240 -14.96 14.71 17.62
C SER A 240 -13.49 14.83 18.05
N PRO A 241 -12.55 14.64 17.12
CA PRO A 241 -11.13 14.63 17.45
C PRO A 241 -10.60 15.99 17.90
N ASP A 242 -9.78 15.98 18.95
CA ASP A 242 -9.07 17.18 19.43
C ASP A 242 -8.07 17.68 18.36
N PRO A 243 -8.10 18.96 17.94
CA PRO A 243 -7.17 19.54 16.97
C PRO A 243 -5.69 19.49 17.34
N LEU A 244 -5.35 19.22 18.60
CA LEU A 244 -3.95 19.19 19.09
C LEU A 244 -3.37 17.78 19.15
N LEU A 245 -4.21 16.75 19.17
CA LEU A 245 -3.75 15.36 19.29
C LEU A 245 -3.55 14.73 17.91
N PRO A 246 -2.69 13.70 17.77
CA PRO A 246 -2.60 12.92 16.54
C PRO A 246 -3.94 12.21 16.24
N ILE A 247 -4.36 12.26 14.99
CA ILE A 247 -5.62 11.63 14.53
C ILE A 247 -5.38 10.76 13.31
N ALA A 248 -6.20 9.72 13.16
CA ALA A 248 -6.17 8.84 12.00
C ALA A 248 -7.56 8.34 11.64
N ARG A 249 -7.76 7.96 10.38
CA ARG A 249 -8.95 7.22 9.92
C ARG A 249 -8.59 6.30 8.75
N ILE A 250 -9.51 5.41 8.41
CA ILE A 250 -9.37 4.56 7.23
C ILE A 250 -9.56 5.43 5.99
N HIS A 251 -8.54 5.47 5.14
CA HIS A 251 -8.62 6.12 3.84
C HIS A 251 -9.21 5.16 2.79
N SER A 252 -8.70 3.92 2.75
CA SER A 252 -9.21 2.91 1.83
C SER A 252 -8.96 1.49 2.34
N VAL A 253 -9.77 0.55 1.87
CA VAL A 253 -9.66 -0.88 2.16
C VAL A 253 -9.32 -1.59 0.85
N THR A 254 -8.24 -2.37 0.84
CA THR A 254 -7.87 -3.26 -0.27
C THR A 254 -8.04 -4.72 0.15
N PRO A 255 -8.01 -5.71 -0.77
CA PRO A 255 -8.14 -7.12 -0.39
C PRO A 255 -7.05 -7.64 0.56
N VAL A 256 -5.89 -6.98 0.63
CA VAL A 256 -4.71 -7.46 1.38
C VAL A 256 -4.23 -6.48 2.45
N SER A 257 -4.69 -5.24 2.42
CA SER A 257 -4.32 -4.24 3.40
C SER A 257 -5.37 -3.14 3.62
N LEU A 258 -5.27 -2.51 4.78
CA LEU A 258 -5.93 -1.27 5.13
C LEU A 258 -4.98 -0.10 4.93
N VAL A 259 -5.43 0.96 4.25
CA VAL A 259 -4.68 2.21 4.13
C VAL A 259 -5.27 3.22 5.10
N PHE A 260 -4.43 3.71 5.99
CA PHE A 260 -4.76 4.80 6.89
C PHE A 260 -4.25 6.11 6.34
N GLU A 261 -4.98 7.16 6.68
CA GLU A 261 -4.48 8.53 6.65
C GLU A 261 -4.54 9.15 8.05
N GLY A 262 -3.59 10.01 8.36
CA GLY A 262 -3.47 10.61 9.67
C GLY A 262 -2.79 11.98 9.65
N TRP A 263 -2.98 12.71 10.73
CA TRP A 263 -2.42 14.04 10.96
C TRP A 263 -1.82 14.12 12.35
N ASP A 264 -0.60 14.64 12.45
CA ASP A 264 0.03 15.05 13.72
C ASP A 264 0.63 16.46 13.59
N ALA A 265 1.56 16.81 14.49
CA ALA A 265 2.26 18.09 14.45
C ALA A 265 3.21 18.22 13.24
N ASP A 266 3.69 17.10 12.69
CA ASP A 266 4.60 17.05 11.54
C ASP A 266 3.85 17.06 10.20
N GLY A 267 2.53 16.82 10.22
CA GLY A 267 1.63 17.00 9.08
C GLY A 267 0.88 15.74 8.68
N TYR A 268 0.52 15.65 7.40
CA TYR A 268 -0.23 14.53 6.86
C TYR A 268 0.65 13.30 6.63
N VAL A 269 0.14 12.13 6.99
CA VAL A 269 0.77 10.83 6.74
C VAL A 269 -0.23 9.84 6.18
N ARG A 270 0.27 8.94 5.31
CA ARG A 270 -0.43 7.72 4.92
C ARG A 270 0.44 6.52 5.22
N PHE A 271 -0.17 5.43 5.64
CA PHE A 271 0.53 4.17 5.88
C PHE A 271 -0.42 3.00 5.71
N MET A 272 0.17 1.82 5.56
CA MET A 272 -0.56 0.60 5.28
C MET A 272 -0.45 -0.37 6.46
N VAL A 273 -1.58 -0.93 6.86
CA VAL A 273 -1.68 -2.04 7.80
C VAL A 273 -2.03 -3.28 7.01
N ASN A 274 -1.11 -4.24 6.99
CA ASN A 274 -1.32 -5.49 6.26
C ASN A 274 -2.32 -6.39 6.97
N SER A 275 -3.05 -7.18 6.18
CA SER A 275 -3.94 -8.19 6.73
C SER A 275 -3.14 -9.21 7.55
N ALA A 276 -3.52 -9.36 8.81
CA ALA A 276 -3.02 -10.41 9.69
C ALA A 276 -3.66 -11.77 9.40
N VAL A 277 -4.62 -11.81 8.47
CA VAL A 277 -5.26 -13.03 7.97
C VAL A 277 -4.24 -13.80 7.14
N THR A 278 -3.31 -14.43 7.86
CA THR A 278 -2.24 -15.21 7.29
C THR A 278 -2.82 -16.59 7.03
N GLN A 279 -3.08 -16.87 5.75
CA GLN A 279 -3.66 -18.12 5.23
C GLN A 279 -5.13 -18.32 5.61
N SER A 280 -5.92 -18.87 4.67
CA SER A 280 -7.25 -19.38 5.00
C SER A 280 -7.08 -20.27 6.21
N THR A 281 -7.82 -19.98 7.28
CA THR A 281 -7.91 -20.94 8.37
C THR A 281 -8.36 -22.21 7.68
N LYS A 282 -7.54 -23.27 7.65
CA LYS A 282 -7.92 -24.57 7.08
C LYS A 282 -8.94 -25.22 8.02
N LEU A 283 -10.04 -24.51 8.26
CA LEU A 283 -11.24 -24.99 8.91
C LEU A 283 -11.81 -26.00 7.94
N ARG A 284 -11.33 -27.23 8.02
CA ARG A 284 -11.85 -28.38 7.29
C ARG A 284 -12.98 -28.93 8.13
N PRO A 285 -14.25 -28.69 7.76
CA PRO A 285 -15.36 -29.17 8.57
C PRO A 285 -15.31 -30.70 8.73
N GLU A 286 -14.74 -31.42 7.76
CA GLU A 286 -14.55 -32.87 7.80
C GLU A 286 -13.60 -33.33 8.93
N GLU A 287 -12.67 -32.49 9.36
CA GLU A 287 -11.75 -32.79 10.47
C GLU A 287 -12.38 -32.48 11.84
N ILE A 288 -13.27 -31.48 11.89
CA ILE A 288 -13.92 -31.03 13.13
C ILE A 288 -15.11 -31.94 13.48
N PHE A 289 -15.89 -32.32 12.46
CA PHE A 289 -17.09 -33.12 12.62
C PHE A 289 -16.83 -34.58 12.26
N SER A 290 -17.10 -35.48 13.20
CA SER A 290 -17.13 -36.93 12.94
C SER A 290 -18.43 -37.56 13.41
N SER A 291 -18.71 -38.78 12.94
CA SER A 291 -19.84 -39.61 13.40
C SER A 291 -21.21 -38.92 13.39
N ILE A 292 -21.53 -38.15 12.35
CA ILE A 292 -22.81 -37.46 12.21
C ILE A 292 -23.94 -38.47 12.01
N ARG A 293 -24.91 -38.49 12.93
CA ARG A 293 -26.10 -39.33 12.90
C ARG A 293 -27.36 -38.48 13.02
N ILE A 294 -28.36 -38.79 12.22
CA ILE A 294 -29.64 -38.09 12.24
C ILE A 294 -30.53 -38.70 13.32
N ARG A 295 -31.06 -37.84 14.20
CA ARG A 295 -32.01 -38.23 15.25
C ARG A 295 -33.45 -37.89 14.86
N SER A 296 -33.66 -36.76 14.20
CA SER A 296 -34.95 -36.35 13.64
C SER A 296 -34.75 -35.43 12.44
N GLU A 297 -35.83 -34.93 11.84
CA GLU A 297 -35.78 -33.98 10.72
C GLU A 297 -35.08 -32.65 11.07
N LYS A 298 -35.02 -32.31 12.36
CA LYS A 298 -34.43 -31.06 12.84
C LYS A 298 -33.25 -31.26 13.79
N GLN A 299 -32.85 -32.51 14.06
CA GLN A 299 -31.84 -32.82 15.07
C GLN A 299 -30.81 -33.84 14.59
N ILE A 300 -29.55 -33.55 14.90
CA ILE A 300 -28.42 -34.44 14.67
C ILE A 300 -27.67 -34.70 15.97
N SER A 301 -26.98 -35.83 16.04
CA SER A 301 -25.90 -36.04 16.98
C SER A 301 -24.60 -36.20 16.22
N CYS A 302 -23.57 -35.47 16.61
CA CYS A 302 -22.24 -35.53 16.00
C CYS A 302 -21.17 -35.53 17.08
N MET A 303 -19.99 -36.01 16.71
CA MET A 303 -18.77 -35.84 17.49
C MET A 303 -18.07 -34.59 16.98
N LEU A 304 -17.98 -33.57 17.84
CA LEU A 304 -17.13 -32.41 17.63
C LEU A 304 -15.82 -32.67 18.37
N GLU A 305 -14.78 -32.99 17.60
CA GLU A 305 -13.53 -33.57 18.13
C GLU A 305 -13.82 -34.82 18.99
N LYS A 306 -13.68 -34.72 20.33
CA LYS A 306 -13.91 -35.81 21.29
C LYS A 306 -15.21 -35.67 22.08
N GLN A 307 -16.07 -34.71 21.72
CA GLN A 307 -17.30 -34.41 22.45
C GLN A 307 -18.54 -34.78 21.63
N CYS A 308 -19.38 -35.66 22.17
CA CYS A 308 -20.67 -35.98 21.58
C CYS A 308 -21.68 -34.87 21.89
N ILE A 309 -22.19 -34.21 20.86
CA ILE A 309 -23.12 -33.09 20.98
C ILE A 309 -24.36 -33.37 20.14
N VAL A 310 -25.53 -33.02 20.69
CA VAL A 310 -26.81 -33.06 19.97
C VAL A 310 -27.18 -31.63 19.58
N LEU A 311 -27.36 -31.41 18.28
CA LEU A 311 -27.63 -30.10 17.71
C LEU A 311 -29.02 -30.05 17.08
N LYS A 312 -29.70 -28.93 17.25
CA LYS A 312 -30.97 -28.57 16.62
C LYS A 312 -30.77 -27.38 15.68
N ALA A 313 -31.54 -27.32 14.60
CA ALA A 313 -31.52 -26.18 13.67
C ALA A 313 -31.62 -24.85 14.44
N GLY A 314 -30.69 -23.93 14.20
CA GLY A 314 -30.52 -22.65 14.91
C GLY A 314 -29.59 -22.69 16.13
N ASP A 315 -29.04 -23.84 16.51
CA ASP A 315 -28.08 -23.93 17.61
C ASP A 315 -26.72 -23.31 17.24
N TRP A 316 -26.17 -22.58 18.21
CA TRP A 316 -24.85 -21.96 18.14
C TRP A 316 -23.91 -22.76 19.03
N VAL A 317 -22.78 -23.22 18.50
CA VAL A 317 -21.81 -24.03 19.23
C VAL A 317 -20.47 -23.32 19.19
N LEU A 318 -20.02 -22.85 20.35
CA LEU A 318 -18.77 -22.12 20.48
C LEU A 318 -17.68 -23.03 21.03
N LYS A 319 -16.50 -23.00 20.42
CA LYS A 319 -15.28 -23.58 20.97
C LYS A 319 -14.52 -22.54 21.77
N SER A 320 -14.49 -22.71 23.09
CA SER A 320 -13.73 -21.84 24.00
C SER A 320 -12.95 -22.70 24.99
N GLY A 321 -11.67 -22.37 25.22
CA GLY A 321 -10.80 -23.17 26.09
C GLY A 321 -10.66 -24.63 25.65
N GLY A 322 -10.72 -24.90 24.33
CA GLY A 322 -10.60 -26.25 23.76
C GLY A 322 -11.83 -27.14 23.93
N LYS A 323 -12.98 -26.62 24.40
CA LYS A 323 -14.24 -27.38 24.52
C LYS A 323 -15.35 -26.73 23.73
N TRP A 324 -16.21 -27.55 23.14
CA TRP A 324 -17.38 -27.11 22.41
C TRP A 324 -18.58 -26.98 23.35
N LYS A 325 -19.22 -25.80 23.37
CA LYS A 325 -20.38 -25.49 24.20
C LYS A 325 -21.51 -24.94 23.35
N ILE A 326 -22.72 -25.48 23.52
CA ILE A 326 -23.92 -24.90 22.91
C ILE A 326 -24.30 -23.64 23.67
N LEU A 327 -24.41 -22.51 22.97
CA LEU A 327 -24.90 -21.23 23.49
C LEU A 327 -26.43 -21.24 23.49
N ARG A 328 -27.00 -21.64 24.63
CA ARG A 328 -28.46 -21.79 24.80
C ARG A 328 -29.11 -20.50 25.25
N LYS A 329 -28.41 -19.74 26.08
CA LYS A 329 -28.91 -18.51 26.69
C LYS A 329 -28.78 -17.35 25.71
N LYS A 330 -29.75 -16.44 25.70
CA LYS A 330 -29.70 -15.23 24.87
C LYS A 330 -28.48 -14.39 25.25
N GLU A 331 -28.20 -14.29 26.55
CA GLU A 331 -27.08 -13.53 27.10
C GLU A 331 -25.73 -14.05 26.60
N GLU A 332 -25.58 -15.37 26.38
CA GLU A 332 -24.35 -15.96 25.81
C GLU A 332 -24.17 -15.61 24.34
N ARG A 333 -25.27 -15.59 23.58
CA ARG A 333 -25.26 -15.20 22.16
C ARG A 333 -24.96 -13.71 22.02
N ASP A 334 -25.62 -12.88 22.82
CA ASP A 334 -25.38 -11.44 22.86
C ASP A 334 -23.94 -11.15 23.31
N ALA A 335 -23.40 -11.89 24.29
CA ALA A 335 -21.99 -11.77 24.69
C ALA A 335 -21.02 -12.12 23.56
N PHE A 336 -21.32 -13.14 22.74
CA PHE A 336 -20.53 -13.45 21.56
C PHE A 336 -20.64 -12.36 20.49
N THR A 337 -21.86 -11.91 20.16
CA THR A 337 -22.11 -10.84 19.20
C THR A 337 -21.40 -9.54 19.60
N ASN A 338 -21.37 -9.22 20.88
CA ASN A 338 -20.69 -8.04 21.42
C ASN A 338 -19.18 -8.22 21.68
N GLY A 339 -18.60 -9.37 21.31
CA GLY A 339 -17.17 -9.64 21.45
C GLY A 339 -16.68 -9.88 22.89
N LYS A 340 -17.58 -9.96 23.88
CA LYS A 340 -17.25 -10.34 25.27
C LYS A 340 -16.87 -11.82 25.38
N LEU A 341 -17.36 -12.64 24.45
CA LEU A 341 -17.07 -14.06 24.36
C LEU A 341 -16.44 -14.36 22.99
N SER A 342 -15.25 -14.95 22.98
CA SER A 342 -14.48 -15.23 21.76
C SER A 342 -14.20 -16.72 21.57
N GLY A 343 -14.15 -17.17 20.31
CA GLY A 343 -13.85 -18.56 19.95
C GLY A 343 -14.41 -18.93 18.58
N GLU A 344 -14.05 -20.12 18.08
CA GLU A 344 -14.60 -20.65 16.83
C GLU A 344 -16.09 -20.96 17.02
N LEU A 345 -16.94 -20.44 16.13
CA LEU A 345 -18.39 -20.59 16.24
C LEU A 345 -18.93 -21.42 15.08
N PHE A 346 -19.67 -22.48 15.39
CA PHE A 346 -20.50 -23.17 14.43
C PHE A 346 -21.97 -22.83 14.63
N VAL A 347 -22.64 -22.39 13.58
CA VAL A 347 -24.09 -22.18 13.54
C VAL A 347 -24.71 -23.29 12.71
N PHE A 348 -25.49 -24.16 13.35
CA PHE A 348 -26.21 -25.22 12.65
C PHE A 348 -27.48 -24.66 12.03
N GLU A 349 -27.61 -24.72 10.70
CA GLU A 349 -28.74 -24.11 10.00
C GLU A 349 -29.88 -25.12 9.83
N GLN A 350 -29.62 -26.23 9.12
CA GLN A 350 -30.68 -27.17 8.75
C GLN A 350 -30.17 -28.53 8.27
N ILE A 351 -31.10 -29.47 8.09
CA ILE A 351 -30.88 -30.76 7.42
C ILE A 351 -31.61 -30.72 6.08
N THR A 352 -30.90 -30.94 4.98
CA THR A 352 -31.47 -30.97 3.63
C THR A 352 -31.33 -32.37 3.01
N LEU A 353 -32.22 -32.72 2.08
CA LEU A 353 -32.10 -33.96 1.31
C LEU A 353 -31.54 -33.61 -0.08
N LYS A 354 -30.30 -34.01 -0.37
CA LYS A 354 -29.67 -33.85 -1.70
C LYS A 354 -29.32 -35.22 -2.26
N LYS A 355 -29.78 -35.51 -3.49
CA LYS A 355 -29.52 -36.79 -4.19
C LYS A 355 -29.90 -38.04 -3.36
N GLY A 356 -30.98 -37.95 -2.58
CA GLY A 356 -31.44 -39.05 -1.70
C GLY A 356 -30.64 -39.23 -0.41
N GLN A 357 -29.60 -38.42 -0.17
CA GLN A 357 -28.83 -38.41 1.07
C GLN A 357 -29.17 -37.18 1.91
N LYS A 358 -29.31 -37.36 3.23
CA LYS A 358 -29.52 -36.25 4.15
C LYS A 358 -28.17 -35.58 4.46
N MET A 359 -28.07 -34.30 4.16
CA MET A 359 -26.92 -33.42 4.35
C MET A 359 -27.20 -32.47 5.52
N ILE A 360 -26.20 -32.21 6.36
CA ILE A 360 -26.24 -31.17 7.37
C ILE A 360 -25.64 -29.89 6.79
N GLN A 361 -26.28 -28.76 7.05
CA GLN A 361 -25.83 -27.46 6.60
C GLN A 361 -25.62 -26.53 7.80
N GLY A 362 -24.55 -25.73 7.73
CA GLY A 362 -24.24 -24.72 8.74
C GLY A 362 -23.16 -23.77 8.29
N LYS A 363 -22.77 -22.87 9.18
CA LYS A 363 -21.69 -21.90 8.96
C LYS A 363 -20.69 -22.00 10.09
N LEU A 364 -19.41 -22.09 9.73
CA LEU A 364 -18.31 -22.11 10.68
C LEU A 364 -17.53 -20.81 10.57
N PHE A 365 -17.41 -20.11 11.70
CA PHE A 365 -16.71 -18.84 11.82
C PHE A 365 -15.41 -19.06 12.61
N ASN A 366 -14.33 -18.40 12.17
CA ASN A 366 -13.10 -18.35 12.95
C ASN A 366 -13.29 -17.53 14.23
N SER A 367 -12.33 -17.63 15.16
CA SER A 367 -12.37 -16.89 16.44
C SER A 367 -12.48 -15.38 16.30
N GLY A 368 -11.94 -14.82 15.21
CA GLY A 368 -12.00 -13.39 14.90
C GLY A 368 -13.28 -12.93 14.20
N ARG A 369 -14.17 -13.87 13.83
CA ARG A 369 -15.39 -13.64 13.01
C ARG A 369 -15.14 -13.04 11.63
N THR A 370 -13.90 -13.07 11.14
CA THR A 370 -13.51 -12.47 9.86
C THR A 370 -13.48 -13.45 8.70
N GLN A 371 -13.62 -14.74 8.98
CA GLN A 371 -13.79 -15.79 7.97
C GLN A 371 -15.04 -16.61 8.28
N MET A 372 -15.76 -16.96 7.23
CA MET A 372 -16.92 -17.85 7.28
C MET A 372 -16.75 -18.95 6.24
N VAL A 373 -16.86 -20.20 6.67
CA VAL A 373 -16.85 -21.38 5.81
C VAL A 373 -18.24 -22.03 5.86
N PRO A 374 -18.94 -22.17 4.72
CA PRO A 374 -20.16 -22.95 4.68
C PRO A 374 -19.82 -24.43 4.88
N VAL A 375 -20.54 -25.07 5.79
CA VAL A 375 -20.38 -26.49 6.11
C VAL A 375 -21.52 -27.25 5.45
N GLU A 376 -21.18 -28.21 4.59
CA GLU A 376 -22.14 -29.16 4.03
C GLU A 376 -21.59 -30.58 4.16
N LEU A 377 -22.11 -31.34 5.12
CA LEU A 377 -21.59 -32.69 5.43
C LEU A 377 -22.68 -33.74 5.31
N ALA A 378 -22.32 -34.89 4.77
CA ALA A 378 -23.23 -36.03 4.67
C ALA A 378 -23.43 -36.70 6.03
N ALA A 379 -24.69 -36.94 6.40
CA ALA A 379 -24.94 -37.77 7.57
C ALA A 379 -24.68 -39.25 7.26
N GLN A 380 -24.09 -39.96 8.22
CA GLN A 380 -23.97 -41.41 8.12
C GLN A 380 -25.37 -42.01 8.32
N SER A 381 -25.91 -42.62 7.26
CA SER A 381 -27.08 -43.48 7.41
C SER A 381 -26.63 -44.71 8.20
N GLY A 382 -27.29 -44.98 9.33
CA GLY A 382 -26.98 -46.16 10.13
C GLY A 382 -27.08 -47.40 9.24
N ARG A 383 -25.96 -48.07 8.99
CA ARG A 383 -25.99 -49.45 8.45
C ARG A 383 -26.82 -50.26 9.44
N LYS A 384 -28.01 -50.72 9.02
CA LYS A 384 -28.72 -51.81 9.71
C LYS A 384 -27.75 -52.99 9.74
N ILE A 385 -27.15 -53.25 10.90
CA ILE A 385 -26.44 -54.50 11.14
C ILE A 385 -27.50 -55.59 11.01
N GLN A 386 -27.50 -56.33 9.90
CA GLN A 386 -28.28 -57.55 9.77
C GLN A 386 -27.79 -58.51 10.86
N LYS A 387 -28.61 -58.69 11.91
CA LYS A 387 -28.43 -59.80 12.84
C LYS A 387 -28.54 -61.09 12.02
N LYS A 388 -27.40 -61.74 11.75
CA LYS A 388 -27.41 -63.13 11.27
C LYS A 388 -28.14 -63.96 12.32
N GLY A 389 -29.28 -64.50 11.91
CA GLY A 389 -30.06 -65.45 12.70
C GLY A 389 -29.17 -66.63 13.09
N LYS A 390 -29.21 -66.97 14.37
CA LYS A 390 -28.62 -68.19 14.90
C LYS A 390 -29.58 -69.31 14.55
N VAL A 391 -29.30 -70.05 13.48
CA VAL A 391 -29.96 -71.32 13.18
C VAL A 391 -29.48 -72.31 14.24
N ARG A 392 -30.43 -72.98 14.90
CA ARG A 392 -30.17 -74.11 15.79
C ARG A 392 -30.88 -75.31 15.23
#